data_AF-A0AA42QLW9-F1
#
_entry.id   AF-A0AA42QLW9-F1
#
_cell.length_a   1.000
_cell.length_b   1.000
_cell.length_c   1.000
_cell.angle_alpha   90.00
_cell.angle_beta   90.00
_cell.angle_gamma   90.00
#
_symmetry.space_group_name_H-M   'P 1'
#
loop_
_entity.id
_entity.type
_entity.pdbx_description
1 polymer ?
#
loop_
_entity_poly.entity_id
_entity_poly.type
_entity_poly.pdbx_seq_one_letter_code
_entity_poly.pdbx_strand_id
1 'polypeptide(L)'
;MNLLSLIFTLLATLASTEDTKAGSGRWVHAGSNITLRYDGEESGRYRNLSVMKQGKLVRRMALGKRSYSLFEYDPDPTTSPDGRYVLVTDLESGEVGLTDGRGSLHERQYCGFIDTQSGCLFARQTGQFCGGQFNDAGAWVSSALPELILADGRPTAEDYVSGRLSPSDAPDGSLDNLLRCDPPGPGNRDHYEKLIDAGIFNVTPSQRRALYGG
;
A
#
# COMPACT_ATOMS: atom_id res chain seq x y z
N MET A 1 -54.42 -11.38 -53.64
CA MET A 1 -53.34 -12.01 -52.84
C MET A 1 -52.25 -10.99 -52.60
N ASN A 2 -52.21 -10.37 -51.42
CA ASN A 2 -50.96 -10.11 -50.71
C ASN A 2 -51.28 -9.82 -49.24
N LEU A 3 -50.51 -10.51 -48.41
CA LEU A 3 -50.83 -10.93 -47.06
C LEU A 3 -50.45 -9.85 -46.04
N LEU A 4 -51.27 -9.74 -44.99
CA LEU A 4 -50.93 -9.14 -43.70
C LEU A 4 -49.68 -9.81 -43.12
N SER A 5 -48.79 -9.03 -42.51
CA SER A 5 -48.40 -9.19 -41.10
C SER A 5 -47.22 -8.27 -40.76
N LEU A 6 -47.48 -7.25 -39.92
CA LEU A 6 -46.44 -6.54 -39.18
C LEU A 6 -46.23 -7.29 -37.85
N ILE A 7 -45.11 -8.00 -37.73
CA ILE A 7 -44.66 -8.58 -36.47
C ILE A 7 -43.69 -7.58 -35.83
N PHE A 8 -44.16 -6.87 -34.80
CA PHE A 8 -43.30 -6.10 -33.90
C PHE A 8 -42.60 -7.10 -32.95
N THR A 9 -41.39 -7.50 -33.27
CA THR A 9 -40.52 -8.24 -32.34
C THR A 9 -39.97 -7.28 -31.31
N LEU A 10 -40.56 -7.31 -30.11
CA LEU A 10 -40.03 -6.67 -28.91
C LEU A 10 -38.77 -7.44 -28.49
N LEU A 11 -37.58 -7.01 -28.93
CA LEU A 11 -36.33 -7.47 -28.33
C LEU A 11 -36.25 -6.85 -26.93
N ALA A 12 -36.70 -7.59 -25.92
CA ALA A 12 -36.27 -7.37 -24.55
C ALA A 12 -34.76 -7.62 -24.52
N THR A 13 -33.97 -6.55 -24.53
CA THR A 13 -32.57 -6.62 -24.15
C THR A 13 -32.53 -7.15 -22.72
N LEU A 14 -32.09 -8.41 -22.59
CA LEU A 14 -31.51 -8.90 -21.36
C LEU A 14 -30.30 -8.00 -21.09
N ALA A 15 -30.54 -6.89 -20.39
CA ALA A 15 -29.50 -6.26 -19.61
C ALA A 15 -29.04 -7.35 -18.66
N SER A 16 -27.91 -7.98 -19.00
CA SER A 16 -27.12 -8.72 -18.05
C SER A 16 -26.76 -7.70 -16.99
N THR A 17 -27.57 -7.66 -15.93
CA THR A 17 -27.13 -7.19 -14.64
C THR A 17 -26.03 -8.15 -14.25
N GLU A 18 -24.81 -7.87 -14.70
CA GLU A 18 -23.64 -8.18 -13.90
C GLU A 18 -23.90 -7.49 -12.57
N ASP A 19 -24.52 -8.24 -11.66
CA ASP A 19 -24.52 -7.97 -10.24
C ASP A 19 -23.05 -7.91 -9.84
N THR A 20 -22.48 -6.71 -10.01
CA THR A 20 -21.18 -6.35 -9.51
C THR A 20 -21.34 -6.39 -8.01
N LYS A 21 -21.00 -7.54 -7.42
CA LYS A 21 -21.08 -7.83 -6.00
C LYS A 21 -20.51 -6.65 -5.20
N ALA A 22 -21.40 -5.77 -4.75
CA ALA A 22 -21.07 -4.79 -3.75
C ALA A 22 -20.77 -5.55 -2.45
N GLY A 23 -19.52 -5.50 -1.96
CA GLY A 23 -19.21 -5.84 -0.57
C GLY A 23 -18.36 -7.09 -0.29
N SER A 24 -17.22 -7.30 -0.96
CA SER A 24 -16.25 -8.35 -0.58
C SER A 24 -15.07 -7.87 0.28
N GLY A 25 -15.02 -6.58 0.63
CA GLY A 25 -13.95 -6.03 1.47
C GLY A 25 -14.05 -6.49 2.92
N ARG A 26 -12.94 -6.91 3.52
CA ARG A 26 -12.84 -7.19 4.96
C ARG A 26 -12.49 -5.94 5.73
N TRP A 27 -13.20 -5.73 6.84
CA TRP A 27 -12.96 -4.61 7.74
C TRP A 27 -12.41 -5.12 9.07
N VAL A 28 -11.56 -4.32 9.71
CA VAL A 28 -11.05 -4.58 11.06
C VAL A 28 -10.78 -3.26 11.78
N HIS A 29 -11.08 -3.23 13.08
CA HIS A 29 -10.75 -2.10 13.94
C HIS A 29 -9.30 -2.22 14.41
N ALA A 30 -8.54 -1.13 14.32
CA ALA A 30 -7.15 -1.05 14.75
C ALA A 30 -7.03 -0.04 15.89
N GLY A 31 -7.63 -0.36 17.04
CA GLY A 31 -7.89 0.59 18.12
C GLY A 31 -9.26 1.28 18.01
N SER A 32 -9.45 2.38 18.75
CA SER A 32 -10.79 2.97 18.96
C SER A 32 -11.32 3.81 17.81
N ASN A 33 -10.44 4.37 16.98
CA ASN A 33 -10.82 5.34 15.93
C ASN A 33 -10.17 5.07 14.56
N ILE A 34 -9.44 3.96 14.41
CA ILE A 34 -8.86 3.54 13.14
C ILE A 34 -9.56 2.28 12.67
N THR A 35 -9.80 2.23 11.37
CA THR A 35 -10.31 1.03 10.71
C THR A 35 -9.42 0.76 9.52
N LEU A 36 -9.16 -0.51 9.25
CA LEU A 36 -8.52 -0.98 8.03
C LEU A 36 -9.56 -1.69 7.15
N ARG A 37 -9.48 -1.49 5.85
CA ARG A 37 -10.27 -2.24 4.86
C ARG A 37 -9.36 -2.91 3.86
N TYR A 38 -9.51 -4.21 3.76
CA TYR A 38 -8.79 -5.07 2.82
C TYR A 38 -9.73 -5.45 1.68
N ASP A 39 -9.38 -5.10 0.43
CA ASP A 39 -10.19 -5.39 -0.75
C ASP A 39 -9.39 -6.12 -1.84
N GLY A 40 -10.09 -6.80 -2.75
CA GLY A 40 -9.47 -7.50 -3.87
C GLY A 40 -8.70 -8.72 -3.39
N GLU A 41 -9.42 -9.65 -2.78
CA GLU A 41 -8.87 -10.90 -2.27
C GLU A 41 -8.29 -11.74 -3.42
N GLU A 42 -7.07 -12.24 -3.22
CA GLU A 42 -6.32 -13.11 -4.12
C GLU A 42 -5.57 -14.12 -3.26
N SER A 43 -5.89 -15.41 -3.41
CA SER A 43 -5.24 -16.49 -2.65
C SER A 43 -5.25 -16.29 -1.12
N GLY A 44 -6.34 -15.74 -0.57
CA GLY A 44 -6.49 -15.48 0.87
C GLY A 44 -5.80 -14.21 1.39
N ARG A 45 -5.16 -13.42 0.51
CA ARG A 45 -4.53 -12.13 0.80
C ARG A 45 -5.13 -11.04 -0.07
N TYR A 46 -4.70 -9.78 0.05
CA TYR A 46 -5.46 -8.65 -0.49
C TYR A 46 -4.61 -7.70 -1.33
N ARG A 47 -5.14 -7.27 -2.47
CA ARG A 47 -4.48 -6.30 -3.36
C ARG A 47 -4.57 -4.86 -2.87
N ASN A 48 -5.58 -4.56 -2.05
CA ASN A 48 -5.84 -3.21 -1.60
C ASN A 48 -5.93 -3.14 -0.09
N LEU A 49 -5.38 -2.07 0.46
CA LEU A 49 -5.53 -1.71 1.85
C LEU A 49 -5.94 -0.23 1.94
N SER A 50 -7.05 0.02 2.62
CA SER A 50 -7.51 1.37 2.94
C SER A 50 -7.42 1.58 4.45
N VAL A 51 -6.92 2.74 4.85
CA VAL A 51 -6.81 3.18 6.23
C VAL A 51 -7.79 4.31 6.44
N MET A 52 -8.66 4.17 7.44
CA MET A 52 -9.63 5.19 7.82
C MET A 52 -9.34 5.65 9.24
N LYS A 53 -9.48 6.94 9.51
CA LYS A 53 -9.44 7.53 10.84
C LYS A 53 -10.70 8.32 11.08
N GLN A 54 -11.43 7.99 12.15
CA GLN A 54 -12.73 8.59 12.48
C GLN A 54 -13.72 8.54 11.28
N GLY A 55 -13.74 7.41 10.57
CA GLY A 55 -14.60 7.21 9.40
C GLY A 55 -14.16 7.93 8.12
N LYS A 56 -13.09 8.73 8.15
CA LYS A 56 -12.54 9.40 6.95
C LYS A 56 -11.40 8.58 6.36
N LEU A 57 -11.38 8.44 5.03
CA LEU A 57 -10.27 7.81 4.32
C LEU A 57 -8.99 8.65 4.49
N VAL A 58 -7.96 8.04 5.06
CA VAL A 58 -6.61 8.62 5.18
C VAL A 58 -5.80 8.28 3.94
N ARG A 59 -5.80 6.99 3.56
CA ARG A 59 -5.11 6.49 2.37
C ARG A 59 -5.76 5.22 1.86
N ARG A 60 -5.74 5.06 0.54
CA ARG A 60 -5.93 3.77 -0.12
C ARG A 60 -4.66 3.41 -0.88
N MET A 61 -4.14 2.23 -0.62
CA MET A 61 -3.04 1.63 -1.38
C MET A 61 -3.62 0.52 -2.24
N ALA A 62 -3.24 0.52 -3.52
CA ALA A 62 -3.63 -0.49 -4.49
C ALA A 62 -2.37 -1.03 -5.15
N LEU A 63 -1.99 -2.26 -4.79
CA LEU A 63 -0.82 -2.90 -5.36
C LEU A 63 -1.07 -3.18 -6.84
N GLY A 64 -0.07 -2.89 -7.68
CA GLY A 64 -0.16 -3.13 -9.11
C GLY A 64 -0.37 -4.60 -9.42
N LYS A 65 -1.02 -4.92 -10.55
CA LYS A 65 -1.27 -6.31 -10.99
C LYS A 65 0.00 -7.16 -11.15
N ARG A 66 1.15 -6.52 -11.34
CA ARG A 66 2.46 -7.17 -11.47
C ARG A 66 3.26 -7.20 -10.16
N SER A 67 2.69 -6.69 -9.07
CA SER A 67 3.32 -6.76 -7.77
C SER A 67 3.32 -8.20 -7.28
N TYR A 68 4.48 -8.66 -6.82
CA TYR A 68 4.63 -9.95 -6.14
C TYR A 68 4.10 -9.90 -4.70
N SER A 69 3.77 -8.69 -4.19
CA SER A 69 3.23 -8.50 -2.85
C SER A 69 1.70 -8.51 -2.80
N LEU A 70 1.17 -9.03 -1.70
CA LEU A 70 -0.22 -8.95 -1.26
C LEU A 70 -0.28 -8.58 0.21
N PHE A 71 -1.24 -7.73 0.62
CA PHE A 71 -1.47 -7.42 2.03
C PHE A 71 -2.06 -8.62 2.76
N GLU A 72 -1.55 -8.90 3.95
CA GLU A 72 -2.07 -9.92 4.85
C GLU A 72 -3.16 -9.34 5.75
N TYR A 73 -4.28 -10.06 5.91
CA TYR A 73 -5.34 -9.63 6.80
C TYR A 73 -4.96 -9.94 8.25
N ASP A 74 -4.82 -8.88 9.05
CA ASP A 74 -4.63 -8.97 10.48
C ASP A 74 -5.97 -8.76 11.21
N PRO A 75 -6.49 -9.76 11.96
CA PRO A 75 -7.71 -9.61 12.75
C PRO A 75 -7.52 -8.75 14.00
N ASP A 76 -6.29 -8.50 14.44
CA ASP A 76 -5.95 -7.67 15.61
C ASP A 76 -4.75 -6.74 15.31
N PRO A 77 -4.93 -5.72 14.43
CA PRO A 77 -3.83 -4.89 13.99
C PRO A 77 -3.19 -4.12 15.15
N THR A 78 -1.86 -4.20 15.21
CA THR A 78 -1.09 -3.47 16.21
C THR A 78 -1.08 -1.97 15.91
N THR A 79 -1.53 -1.16 16.87
CA THR A 79 -1.60 0.30 16.78
C THR A 79 -0.80 0.94 17.91
N SER A 80 -0.12 2.05 17.63
CA SER A 80 0.62 2.80 18.66
C SER A 80 -0.32 3.33 19.76
N PRO A 81 0.15 3.53 21.00
CA PRO A 81 -0.70 3.99 22.11
C PRO A 81 -1.47 5.30 21.83
N ASP A 82 -0.88 6.19 21.05
CA ASP A 82 -1.46 7.47 20.64
C ASP A 82 -2.36 7.38 19.38
N GLY A 83 -2.50 6.20 18.79
CA GLY A 83 -3.26 5.97 17.56
C GLY A 83 -2.66 6.70 16.35
N ARG A 84 -1.37 7.02 16.36
CA ARG A 84 -0.69 7.66 15.23
C ARG A 84 -0.21 6.66 14.20
N TYR A 85 0.15 5.44 14.59
CA TYR A 85 0.73 4.44 13.71
C TYR A 85 -0.02 3.13 13.78
N VAL A 86 -0.21 2.48 12.63
CA VAL A 86 -0.76 1.13 12.53
C VAL A 86 0.22 0.24 11.77
N LEU A 87 0.53 -0.93 12.32
CA LEU A 87 1.35 -1.94 11.66
C LEU A 87 0.54 -2.58 10.54
N VAL A 88 1.18 -2.79 9.40
CA VAL A 88 0.61 -3.49 8.25
C VAL A 88 1.63 -4.47 7.71
N THR A 89 1.13 -5.58 7.19
CA THR A 89 1.95 -6.68 6.70
C THR A 89 1.65 -6.92 5.23
N ASP A 90 2.70 -7.08 4.43
CA ASP A 90 2.62 -7.61 3.09
C ASP A 90 3.48 -8.87 2.95
N LEU A 91 3.03 -9.79 2.11
CA LEU A 91 3.78 -10.98 1.77
C LEU A 91 4.13 -10.94 0.29
N GLU A 92 5.43 -11.05 0.01
CA GLU A 92 5.97 -11.16 -1.33
C GLU A 92 6.17 -12.64 -1.67
N SER A 93 5.55 -13.10 -2.74
CA SER A 93 5.62 -14.51 -3.17
C SER A 93 6.23 -14.61 -4.56
N GLY A 94 7.16 -15.55 -4.75
CA GLY A 94 7.81 -15.80 -6.04
C GLY A 94 8.43 -17.18 -6.13
N GLU A 95 8.68 -17.67 -7.36
CA GLU A 95 9.37 -18.94 -7.57
C GLU A 95 10.89 -18.74 -7.63
N VAL A 96 11.62 -19.53 -6.85
CA VAL A 96 13.08 -19.59 -6.87
C VAL A 96 13.49 -20.86 -7.59
N GLY A 97 14.37 -20.73 -8.58
CA GLY A 97 14.93 -21.86 -9.31
C GLY A 97 15.92 -22.64 -8.44
N LEU A 98 15.76 -23.97 -8.42
CA LEU A 98 16.68 -24.91 -7.80
C LEU A 98 17.70 -25.42 -8.84
N THR A 99 18.85 -25.89 -8.37
CA THR A 99 19.97 -26.34 -9.22
C THR A 99 19.62 -27.56 -10.09
N ASP A 100 18.55 -28.27 -9.78
CA ASP A 100 18.04 -29.42 -10.54
C ASP A 100 16.95 -29.05 -11.56
N GLY A 101 16.73 -27.76 -11.79
CA GLY A 101 15.75 -27.25 -12.76
C GLY A 101 14.31 -27.19 -12.24
N ARG A 102 14.05 -27.55 -10.98
CA ARG A 102 12.74 -27.37 -10.35
C ARG A 102 12.58 -25.96 -9.79
N GLY A 103 11.36 -25.45 -9.72
CA GLY A 103 11.02 -24.22 -9.00
C GLY A 103 10.50 -24.53 -7.59
N SER A 104 10.78 -23.66 -6.62
CA SER A 104 10.16 -23.69 -5.30
C SER A 104 9.52 -22.35 -5.01
N LEU A 105 8.25 -22.35 -4.57
CA LEU A 105 7.59 -21.15 -4.09
C LEU A 105 8.29 -20.68 -2.82
N HIS A 106 8.78 -19.45 -2.86
CA HIS A 106 9.35 -18.75 -1.72
C HIS A 106 8.46 -17.58 -1.38
N GLU A 107 8.16 -17.42 -0.10
CA GLU A 107 7.41 -16.29 0.41
C GLU A 107 8.25 -15.54 1.44
N ARG A 108 8.16 -14.21 1.40
CA ARG A 108 8.83 -13.34 2.36
C ARG A 108 7.85 -12.33 2.94
N GLN A 109 7.75 -12.33 4.26
CA GLN A 109 6.93 -11.38 5.01
C GLN A 109 7.69 -10.09 5.27
N TYR A 110 6.99 -9.00 5.02
CA TYR A 110 7.41 -7.64 5.31
C TYR A 110 6.35 -6.95 6.17
N CYS A 111 6.82 -6.12 7.09
CA CYS A 111 5.95 -5.30 7.93
C CYS A 111 6.39 -3.84 7.86
N GLY A 112 5.42 -2.95 7.94
CA GLY A 112 5.61 -1.50 7.89
C GLY A 112 4.57 -0.77 8.71
N PHE A 113 4.76 0.53 8.87
CA PHE A 113 3.86 1.39 9.63
C PHE A 113 3.19 2.41 8.73
N ILE A 114 1.88 2.56 8.89
CA ILE A 114 1.16 3.68 8.30
C ILE A 114 0.94 4.74 9.36
N ASP A 115 1.42 5.94 9.09
CA ASP A 115 1.02 7.15 9.82
C ASP A 115 -0.44 7.47 9.48
N THR A 116 -1.32 7.39 10.46
CA THR A 116 -2.76 7.59 10.30
C THR A 116 -3.16 9.06 10.14
N GLN A 117 -2.20 9.99 10.21
CA GLN A 117 -2.42 11.41 9.88
C GLN A 117 -2.12 11.72 8.41
N SER A 118 -0.93 11.35 7.94
CA SER A 118 -0.45 11.65 6.57
C SER A 118 -0.81 10.54 5.56
N GLY A 119 -1.05 9.34 6.05
CA GLY A 119 -1.10 8.13 5.26
C GLY A 119 0.27 7.60 4.85
N CYS A 120 1.39 8.22 5.24
CA CYS A 120 2.74 7.74 4.91
C CYS A 120 2.92 6.29 5.37
N LEU A 121 3.34 5.41 4.45
CA LEU A 121 3.79 4.05 4.77
C LEU A 121 5.31 4.10 4.86
N PHE A 122 5.84 3.89 6.06
CA PHE A 122 7.26 3.91 6.33
C PHE A 122 7.69 2.64 7.06
N ALA A 123 8.96 2.29 6.86
CA ALA A 123 9.52 0.98 7.13
C ALA A 123 8.90 -0.14 6.27
N ARG A 124 9.77 -0.98 5.71
CA ARG A 124 9.42 -2.29 5.16
C ARG A 124 10.52 -3.23 5.60
N GLN A 125 10.25 -3.97 6.66
CA GLN A 125 11.27 -4.75 7.36
C GLN A 125 10.79 -6.18 7.55
N THR A 126 11.71 -7.10 7.79
CA THR A 126 11.40 -8.54 7.85
C THR A 126 11.85 -9.16 9.16
N GLY A 127 11.40 -10.39 9.43
CA GLY A 127 11.90 -11.19 10.53
C GLY A 127 11.60 -10.57 11.89
N GLN A 128 12.63 -10.42 12.73
CA GLN A 128 12.48 -9.97 14.12
C GLN A 128 11.86 -8.58 14.27
N PHE A 129 11.91 -7.73 13.23
CA PHE A 129 11.18 -6.47 13.24
C PHE A 129 9.66 -6.67 13.31
N CYS A 130 9.13 -7.62 12.53
CA CYS A 130 7.69 -7.91 12.47
C CYS A 130 7.14 -8.49 13.79
N GLY A 131 7.99 -9.12 14.60
CA GLY A 131 7.63 -9.67 15.91
C GLY A 131 7.78 -8.67 17.07
N GLY A 132 7.96 -7.38 16.77
CA GLY A 132 8.05 -6.34 17.79
C GLY A 132 6.70 -5.94 18.38
N GLN A 133 6.73 -4.96 19.28
CA GLN A 133 5.56 -4.37 19.92
C GLN A 133 5.83 -2.90 20.27
N PHE A 134 4.76 -2.14 20.50
CA PHE A 134 4.90 -0.79 21.06
C PHE A 134 5.17 -0.84 22.56
N ASN A 135 6.06 0.02 23.05
CA ASN A 135 6.18 0.32 24.47
C ASN A 135 5.21 1.47 24.88
N ASP A 136 5.15 1.77 26.18
CA ASP A 136 4.28 2.82 26.72
C ASP A 136 4.61 4.23 26.18
N ALA A 137 5.86 4.45 25.77
CA ALA A 137 6.30 5.70 25.14
C ALA A 137 5.95 5.79 23.64
N GLY A 138 5.38 4.73 23.07
CA GLY A 138 4.99 4.66 21.65
C GLY A 138 6.14 4.35 20.69
N ALA A 139 7.29 3.92 21.19
CA ALA A 139 8.38 3.43 20.35
C ALA A 139 8.19 1.94 20.02
N TRP A 140 8.71 1.52 18.87
CA TRP A 140 8.70 0.13 18.45
C TRP A 140 9.90 -0.61 19.01
N VAL A 141 9.67 -1.67 19.76
CA VAL A 141 10.71 -2.50 20.37
C VAL A 141 10.62 -3.94 19.87
N SER A 142 11.76 -4.55 19.57
CA SER A 142 11.85 -5.98 19.31
C SER A 142 13.05 -6.58 20.02
N SER A 143 13.05 -7.90 20.21
CA SER A 143 14.07 -8.61 20.99
C SER A 143 15.48 -8.54 20.38
N ALA A 144 15.60 -8.21 19.09
CA ALA A 144 16.85 -8.28 18.34
C ALA A 144 17.27 -6.95 17.70
N LEU A 145 16.44 -5.90 17.79
CA LEU A 145 16.73 -4.60 17.17
C LEU A 145 16.71 -3.48 18.21
N PRO A 146 17.50 -2.41 17.98
CA PRO A 146 17.38 -1.19 18.77
C PRO A 146 15.95 -0.65 18.74
N GLU A 147 15.57 0.05 19.82
CA GLU A 147 14.32 0.79 19.88
C GLU A 147 14.22 1.77 18.71
N LEU A 148 13.08 1.75 18.01
CA LEU A 148 12.82 2.62 16.88
C LEU A 148 11.80 3.69 17.25
N ILE A 149 12.25 4.94 17.24
CA ILE A 149 11.36 6.10 17.24
C ILE A 149 10.81 6.24 15.83
N LEU A 150 9.54 5.87 15.66
CA LEU A 150 8.90 5.81 14.35
C LEU A 150 8.87 7.15 13.60
N ALA A 151 8.94 8.29 14.31
CA ALA A 151 9.01 9.60 13.68
C ALA A 151 10.29 9.78 12.84
N ASP A 152 11.41 9.18 13.26
CA ASP A 152 12.73 9.35 12.66
C ASP A 152 12.95 8.36 11.50
N GLY A 153 12.14 7.30 11.43
CA GLY A 153 12.21 6.27 10.39
C GLY A 153 11.48 6.62 9.09
N ARG A 154 11.01 7.86 8.93
CA ARG A 154 10.29 8.28 7.72
C ARG A 154 11.25 8.39 6.54
N PRO A 155 10.89 7.83 5.36
CA PRO A 155 11.69 8.01 4.17
C PRO A 155 11.59 9.45 3.68
N THR A 156 12.73 10.02 3.30
CA THR A 156 12.86 11.36 2.72
C THR A 156 13.29 11.29 1.26
N ALA A 157 13.11 12.37 0.50
CA ALA A 157 13.57 12.44 -0.88
C ALA A 157 15.10 12.28 -0.99
N GLU A 158 15.85 12.78 -0.02
CA GLU A 158 17.31 12.61 0.06
C GLU A 158 17.72 11.14 0.14
N ASP A 159 16.95 10.31 0.83
CA ASP A 159 17.26 8.88 1.00
C ASP A 159 17.25 8.12 -0.31
N TYR A 160 16.35 8.48 -1.21
CA TYR A 160 16.30 7.91 -2.55
C TYR A 160 17.38 8.50 -3.45
N VAL A 161 17.67 9.81 -3.35
CA VAL A 161 18.73 10.46 -4.15
C VAL A 161 20.11 9.91 -3.78
N SER A 162 20.36 9.67 -2.50
CA SER A 162 21.62 9.13 -1.98
C SER A 162 21.76 7.62 -2.20
N GLY A 163 20.70 6.93 -2.65
CA GLY A 163 20.66 5.49 -2.80
C GLY A 163 20.57 4.70 -1.49
N ARG A 164 20.25 5.39 -0.36
CA ARG A 164 19.98 4.74 0.93
C ARG A 164 18.70 3.92 0.90
N LEU A 165 17.71 4.32 0.10
CA LEU A 165 16.47 3.59 -0.15
C LEU A 165 16.23 3.43 -1.65
N SER A 166 15.69 2.28 -2.04
CA SER A 166 15.18 2.05 -3.39
C SER A 166 13.65 1.94 -3.38
N PRO A 167 12.95 2.41 -4.44
CA PRO A 167 11.51 2.18 -4.59
C PRO A 167 11.11 0.71 -4.55
N SER A 168 12.00 -0.20 -4.96
CA SER A 168 11.79 -1.66 -4.87
C SER A 168 11.61 -2.16 -3.43
N ASP A 169 12.08 -1.38 -2.45
CA ASP A 169 12.17 -1.80 -1.06
C ASP A 169 10.93 -1.39 -0.26
N ALA A 170 9.95 -0.71 -0.86
CA ALA A 170 8.72 -0.29 -0.19
C ALA A 170 7.49 -1.02 -0.78
N PRO A 171 6.48 -1.43 0.01
CA PRO A 171 5.35 -2.23 -0.48
C PRO A 171 4.53 -1.52 -1.57
N ASP A 172 4.57 -0.19 -1.57
CA ASP A 172 3.91 0.65 -2.56
C ASP A 172 4.92 1.26 -3.56
N GLY A 173 6.21 1.37 -3.20
CA GLY A 173 7.31 1.81 -4.05
C GLY A 173 7.10 3.09 -4.86
N SER A 174 6.14 3.94 -4.47
CA SER A 174 5.63 5.00 -5.33
C SER A 174 6.04 6.38 -4.86
N LEU A 175 6.05 7.31 -5.82
CA LEU A 175 6.16 8.73 -5.53
C LEU A 175 5.00 9.23 -4.64
N ASP A 176 3.80 8.63 -4.74
CA ASP A 176 2.68 9.02 -3.86
C ASP A 176 2.99 8.75 -2.39
N ASN A 177 3.63 7.61 -2.07
CA ASN A 177 4.08 7.35 -0.71
C ASN A 177 5.10 8.39 -0.24
N LEU A 178 6.10 8.67 -1.07
CA LEU A 178 7.14 9.62 -0.73
C LEU A 178 6.56 11.02 -0.46
N LEU A 179 5.63 11.48 -1.31
CA LEU A 179 4.96 12.78 -1.11
C LEU A 179 4.14 12.87 0.18
N ARG A 180 3.68 11.72 0.72
CA ARG A 180 3.01 11.66 2.03
C ARG A 180 4.00 11.63 3.19
N CYS A 181 5.15 11.02 2.98
CA CYS A 181 6.19 10.86 4.01
C CYS A 181 7.05 12.12 4.17
N ASP A 182 7.41 12.76 3.06
CA ASP A 182 8.29 13.94 3.00
C ASP A 182 7.73 14.98 2.02
N PRO A 183 6.60 15.66 2.33
CA PRO A 183 5.96 16.59 1.40
C PRO A 183 6.93 17.64 0.82
N PRO A 184 6.80 18.03 -0.47
CA PRO A 184 7.69 19.00 -1.08
C PRO A 184 7.65 20.36 -0.37
N GLY A 185 8.83 20.91 -0.12
CA GLY A 185 9.05 22.22 0.48
C GLY A 185 10.42 22.78 0.12
N PRO A 186 10.76 23.99 0.62
CA PRO A 186 12.01 24.66 0.23
C PRO A 186 13.27 23.85 0.52
N GLY A 187 13.25 22.97 1.53
CA GLY A 187 14.42 22.19 1.94
C GLY A 187 14.66 20.88 1.16
N ASN A 188 13.67 20.38 0.40
CA ASN A 188 13.77 19.08 -0.26
C ASN A 188 13.39 19.10 -1.76
N ARG A 189 13.03 20.27 -2.30
CA ARG A 189 12.61 20.41 -3.71
C ARG A 189 13.67 19.92 -4.69
N ASP A 190 14.94 20.29 -4.48
CA ASP A 190 16.04 19.88 -5.35
C ASP A 190 16.24 18.35 -5.35
N HIS A 191 15.90 17.67 -4.25
CA HIS A 191 15.92 16.20 -4.22
C HIS A 191 14.82 15.63 -5.09
N TYR A 192 13.60 16.18 -5.02
CA TYR A 192 12.51 15.76 -5.90
C TYR A 192 12.84 15.94 -7.38
N GLU A 193 13.42 17.08 -7.76
CA GLU A 193 13.83 17.32 -9.15
C GLU A 193 14.83 16.26 -9.63
N LYS A 194 15.86 15.95 -8.81
CA LYS A 194 16.83 14.88 -9.11
C LYS A 194 16.16 13.50 -9.25
N LEU A 195 15.20 13.16 -8.38
CA LEU A 195 14.50 11.87 -8.45
C LEU A 195 13.73 11.72 -9.76
N ILE A 196 13.07 12.79 -10.21
CA ILE A 196 12.26 12.79 -11.42
C ILE A 196 13.14 12.74 -12.67
N ASP A 197 14.25 13.47 -12.68
CA ASP A 197 15.20 13.49 -13.81
C ASP A 197 15.97 12.16 -13.93
N ALA A 198 16.31 11.54 -12.81
CA ALA A 198 16.92 10.21 -12.78
C ALA A 198 15.94 9.07 -13.12
N GLY A 199 14.63 9.36 -13.18
CA GLY A 199 13.61 8.35 -13.47
C GLY A 199 13.47 7.29 -12.37
N ILE A 200 13.80 7.63 -11.11
CA ILE A 200 13.76 6.70 -9.97
C ILE A 200 12.32 6.23 -9.72
N PHE A 201 11.35 7.13 -9.84
CA PHE A 201 9.93 6.80 -9.74
C PHE A 201 9.23 6.93 -11.10
N ASN A 202 8.17 6.15 -11.28
CA ASN A 202 7.21 6.44 -12.34
C ASN A 202 6.40 7.69 -11.96
N VAL A 203 6.49 8.74 -12.78
CA VAL A 203 5.88 10.05 -12.48
C VAL A 203 4.83 10.39 -13.53
N THR A 204 3.62 10.68 -13.06
CA THR A 204 2.56 11.17 -13.94
C THR A 204 2.83 12.60 -14.43
N PRO A 205 2.29 13.02 -15.59
CA PRO A 205 2.45 14.40 -16.06
C PRO A 205 1.94 15.46 -15.08
N SER A 206 0.92 15.16 -14.26
CA SER A 206 0.42 16.06 -13.22
C SER A 206 1.41 16.19 -12.06
N GLN A 207 1.96 15.08 -11.56
CA GLN A 207 2.98 15.10 -10.50
C GLN A 207 4.23 15.84 -10.95
N ARG A 208 4.68 15.62 -12.19
CA ARG A 208 5.84 16.33 -12.75
C ARG A 208 5.60 17.85 -12.74
N ARG A 209 4.46 18.33 -13.24
CA ARG A 209 4.13 19.76 -13.23
C ARG A 209 4.03 20.34 -11.82
N ALA A 210 3.43 19.61 -10.88
CA ALA A 210 3.32 20.06 -9.50
C ALA A 210 4.70 20.24 -8.82
N LEU A 211 5.67 19.40 -9.17
CA LEU A 211 7.01 19.42 -8.56
C LEU A 211 7.95 20.43 -9.20
N TYR A 212 7.88 20.64 -10.52
CA TYR A 212 8.69 21.64 -11.22
C TYR A 212 8.11 23.07 -11.13
N GLY A 213 6.88 23.23 -10.63
CA GLY A 213 6.16 24.49 -10.68
C GLY A 213 5.50 24.67 -12.04
N GLY A 214 4.18 24.89 -12.03
CA GLY A 214 3.43 25.32 -13.22
C GLY A 214 3.70 26.76 -13.58
#